data_AF-A0A1S8B6Q9-F1
#
_entry.id   AF-A0A1S8B6Q9-F1
#
_cell.length_a   1.000
_cell.length_b   1.000
_cell.length_c   1.000
_cell.angle_alpha   90.00
_cell.angle_beta   90.00
_cell.angle_gamma   90.00
#
_symmetry.space_group_name_H-M   'P 1'
#
loop_
_entity.id
_entity.type
_entity.pdbx_description
1 polymer ?
#
loop_
_entity_poly.entity_id
_entity_poly.type
_entity_poly.pdbx_seq_one_letter_code
_entity_poly.pdbx_strand_id
1 'polypeptide(L)'
;MPLLQNLLRCLFTPDHQTRRGNNDVATFSSFPQHQQPPPPWLDAATAPLTPDHAASFARLVTTLCNPTVSAVKGFHNRKRPASSSMTTPSSSSTADLVDETKKAREYAGQYVPALIASFCTCTLHGGRIAPETRAALMPGLYACADVVGIEALRAMNAGLGAGERAIWRGVYGDWKKFGRWEGR
;
A
#
# COMPACT_ATOMS: atom_id res chain seq x y z
N MET A 1 5.32 2.29 -7.81
CA MET A 1 3.91 1.85 -7.76
C MET A 1 2.99 3.07 -7.64
N PRO A 2 2.86 3.91 -8.68
CA PRO A 2 2.12 5.17 -8.58
C PRO A 2 0.61 4.95 -8.38
N LEU A 3 0.05 3.87 -8.94
CA LEU A 3 -1.39 3.59 -8.83
C LEU A 3 -1.85 3.35 -7.38
N LEU A 4 -1.16 2.49 -6.62
CA LEU A 4 -1.53 2.19 -5.23
C LEU A 4 -1.35 3.42 -4.32
N GLN A 5 -0.33 4.24 -4.58
CA GLN A 5 -0.12 5.51 -3.88
C GLN A 5 -1.25 6.50 -4.18
N ASN A 6 -1.74 6.55 -5.43
CA ASN A 6 -2.88 7.38 -5.80
C ASN A 6 -4.17 6.88 -5.14
N LEU A 7 -4.43 5.56 -5.15
CA LEU A 7 -5.60 4.98 -4.47
C LEU A 7 -5.59 5.25 -2.96
N LEU A 8 -4.42 5.14 -2.33
CA LEU A 8 -4.22 5.50 -0.93
C LEU A 8 -4.57 6.98 -0.68
N ARG A 9 -4.12 7.87 -1.57
CA ARG A 9 -4.38 9.31 -1.46
C ARG A 9 -5.87 9.63 -1.52
N CYS A 10 -6.64 8.89 -2.32
CA CYS A 10 -8.08 9.08 -2.40
C CYS A 10 -8.77 8.94 -1.02
N LEU A 11 -8.20 8.16 -0.08
CA LEU A 11 -8.76 7.99 1.27
C LEU A 11 -8.62 9.24 2.16
N PHE A 12 -7.83 10.23 1.73
CA PHE A 12 -7.61 11.47 2.47
C PHE A 12 -8.49 12.58 1.89
N THR A 13 -9.15 13.33 2.76
CA THR A 13 -9.94 14.50 2.35
C THR A 13 -9.02 15.72 2.35
N PRO A 14 -8.91 16.48 1.25
CA PRO A 14 -8.06 17.66 1.20
C PRO A 14 -8.51 18.68 2.25
N ASP A 15 -7.56 19.22 3.00
CA ASP A 15 -7.85 20.27 3.98
C ASP A 15 -7.98 21.61 3.25
N HIS A 16 -9.21 22.12 3.14
CA HIS A 16 -9.54 23.36 2.43
C HIS A 16 -9.11 24.63 3.19
N GLN A 17 -8.50 24.50 4.38
CA GLN A 17 -8.50 25.53 5.41
C GLN A 17 -7.47 26.67 5.24
N THR A 18 -6.81 26.81 4.08
CA THR A 18 -5.85 27.92 3.85
C THR A 18 -6.10 28.77 2.60
N ARG A 19 -7.34 28.84 2.09
CA ARG A 19 -7.69 29.84 1.05
C ARG A 19 -8.96 30.62 1.37
N ARG A 20 -8.90 31.40 2.44
CA ARG A 20 -9.75 32.60 2.60
C ARG A 20 -9.00 33.78 1.98
N GLY A 21 -9.01 33.88 0.65
CA GLY A 21 -8.41 35.00 -0.09
C GLY A 21 -8.26 34.73 -1.59
N ASN A 22 -9.19 35.27 -2.37
CA ASN A 22 -9.19 35.52 -3.82
C ASN A 22 -8.79 34.41 -4.82
N ASN A 23 -9.79 33.97 -5.59
CA ASN A 23 -9.77 33.74 -7.04
C ASN A 23 -8.65 32.94 -7.71
N ASP A 24 -8.00 32.03 -7.01
CA ASP A 24 -7.06 31.12 -7.66
C ASP A 24 -7.60 29.69 -7.66
N VAL A 25 -7.62 29.08 -8.85
CA VAL A 25 -7.78 27.65 -9.10
C VAL A 25 -7.09 26.83 -8.00
N ALA A 26 -7.82 25.86 -7.44
CA ALA A 26 -7.38 25.00 -6.35
C ALA A 26 -6.17 24.16 -6.77
N THR A 27 -4.97 24.73 -6.65
CA THR A 27 -3.75 23.98 -6.91
C THR A 27 -3.47 23.11 -5.68
N PHE A 28 -3.34 21.81 -5.90
CA PHE A 28 -2.93 20.77 -4.94
C PHE A 28 -1.47 20.95 -4.44
N SER A 29 -1.02 22.20 -4.24
CA SER A 29 0.38 22.62 -4.22
C SER A 29 1.12 22.38 -2.90
N SER A 30 0.53 21.70 -1.92
CA SER A 30 1.22 21.36 -0.66
C SER A 30 1.92 20.00 -0.70
N PHE A 31 1.87 19.27 -1.81
CA PHE A 31 2.65 18.04 -1.98
C PHE A 31 4.07 18.35 -2.50
N PRO A 32 5.10 17.64 -2.00
CA PRO A 32 6.44 17.77 -2.57
C PRO A 32 6.43 17.48 -4.07
N GLN A 33 7.18 18.31 -4.82
CA GLN A 33 7.18 18.52 -6.28
C GLN A 33 7.33 17.28 -7.19
N HIS A 34 7.47 16.08 -6.62
CA HIS A 34 7.53 14.78 -7.33
C HIS A 34 6.23 13.98 -7.29
N GLN A 35 5.17 14.47 -6.62
CA GLN A 35 3.91 13.75 -6.52
C GLN A 35 2.87 14.38 -7.46
N GLN A 36 2.40 13.60 -8.44
CA GLN A 36 1.43 14.05 -9.43
C GLN A 36 0.15 14.57 -8.73
N PRO A 37 -0.46 15.67 -9.24
CA PRO A 37 -1.75 16.14 -8.76
C PRO A 37 -2.79 15.01 -8.91
N PRO A 38 -3.77 14.91 -8.00
CA PRO A 38 -4.84 13.94 -8.15
C PRO A 38 -5.56 14.18 -9.48
N PRO A 39 -6.06 13.11 -10.13
CA PRO A 39 -6.74 13.25 -11.39
C PRO A 39 -8.04 14.05 -11.21
N PRO A 40 -8.45 14.85 -12.21
CA PRO A 40 -9.56 15.81 -12.09
C PRO A 40 -10.93 15.16 -11.79
N TRP A 41 -11.10 13.87 -12.09
CA TRP A 41 -12.30 13.12 -11.72
C TRP A 41 -12.42 12.85 -10.22
N LEU A 42 -11.32 12.94 -9.46
CA LEU A 42 -11.32 12.78 -8.02
C LEU A 42 -11.76 14.06 -7.29
N ASP A 43 -11.54 15.23 -7.91
CA ASP A 43 -12.00 16.53 -7.40
C ASP A 43 -13.55 16.64 -7.42
N ALA A 44 -14.18 15.90 -8.35
CA ALA A 44 -15.64 15.76 -8.43
C ALA A 44 -16.23 14.80 -7.36
N ALA A 45 -15.40 13.97 -6.71
CA ALA A 45 -15.82 13.07 -5.64
C ALA A 45 -15.97 13.87 -4.34
N THR A 46 -17.07 14.60 -4.23
CA THR A 46 -17.45 15.46 -3.09
C THR A 46 -17.76 14.68 -1.80
N ALA A 47 -17.78 13.35 -1.87
CA ALA A 47 -18.00 12.47 -0.72
C ALA A 47 -16.68 11.86 -0.24
N PRO A 48 -16.33 11.99 1.06
CA PRO A 48 -15.13 11.36 1.60
C PRO A 48 -15.24 9.83 1.48
N LEU A 49 -14.15 9.17 1.08
CA LEU A 49 -14.13 7.72 0.95
C LEU A 49 -14.39 7.05 2.31
N THR A 50 -15.33 6.10 2.29
CA THR A 50 -15.82 5.38 3.47
C THR A 50 -14.81 4.35 4.00
N PRO A 51 -15.00 3.88 5.25
CA PRO A 51 -14.21 2.78 5.81
C PRO A 51 -14.22 1.51 4.95
N ASP A 52 -15.29 1.24 4.20
CA ASP A 52 -15.40 0.08 3.31
C ASP A 52 -14.38 0.14 2.15
N HIS A 53 -14.14 1.34 1.62
CA HIS A 53 -13.13 1.54 0.58
C HIS A 53 -11.72 1.37 1.15
N ALA A 54 -11.46 1.86 2.36
CA ALA A 54 -10.19 1.62 3.05
C ALA A 54 -9.98 0.13 3.36
N ALA A 55 -11.01 -0.59 3.80
CA ALA A 55 -10.95 -2.03 4.04
C ALA A 55 -10.68 -2.80 2.74
N SER A 56 -11.31 -2.40 1.63
CA SER A 56 -11.07 -2.99 0.31
C SER A 56 -9.64 -2.75 -0.16
N PHE A 57 -9.13 -1.53 0.01
CA PHE A 57 -7.73 -1.20 -0.28
C PHE A 57 -6.77 -1.99 0.60
N ALA A 58 -7.03 -2.10 1.91
CA ALA A 58 -6.23 -2.89 2.83
C ALA A 58 -6.16 -4.35 2.39
N ARG A 59 -7.29 -4.96 2.00
CA ARG A 59 -7.32 -6.34 1.47
C ARG A 59 -6.49 -6.51 0.20
N LEU A 60 -6.54 -5.54 -0.72
CA LEU A 60 -5.70 -5.56 -1.93
C LEU A 60 -4.22 -5.56 -1.58
N VAL A 61 -3.82 -4.66 -0.68
CA VAL A 61 -2.44 -4.54 -0.22
C VAL A 61 -1.99 -5.78 0.55
N THR A 62 -2.83 -6.33 1.42
CA THR A 62 -2.55 -7.59 2.13
C THR A 62 -2.41 -8.75 1.15
N THR A 63 -3.24 -8.85 0.12
CA THR A 63 -3.11 -9.90 -0.92
C THR A 63 -1.83 -9.76 -1.73
N LEU A 64 -1.41 -8.52 -2.00
CA LEU A 64 -0.13 -8.23 -2.65
C LEU A 64 1.06 -8.64 -1.77
N CYS A 65 0.92 -8.48 -0.44
CA CYS A 65 1.93 -8.85 0.55
C CYS A 65 1.95 -10.37 0.85
N ASN A 66 0.79 -11.01 0.77
CA ASN A 66 0.58 -12.45 1.02
C ASN A 66 -0.12 -13.09 -0.19
N PRO A 67 0.60 -13.29 -1.32
CA PRO A 67 0.01 -13.86 -2.52
C PRO A 67 -0.43 -15.30 -2.26
N THR A 68 -1.60 -15.69 -2.79
CA THR A 68 -2.06 -17.09 -2.72
C THR A 68 -1.44 -17.94 -3.82
N VAL A 69 -1.30 -19.24 -3.57
CA VAL A 69 -0.76 -20.21 -4.55
C VAL A 69 -1.50 -20.14 -5.90
N SER A 70 -2.81 -19.96 -5.88
CA SER A 70 -3.63 -19.85 -7.10
C SER A 70 -3.34 -18.58 -7.91
N ALA A 71 -3.07 -17.46 -7.25
CA ALA A 71 -2.70 -16.20 -7.91
C ALA A 71 -1.36 -16.33 -8.66
N VAL A 72 -0.40 -17.03 -8.07
CA VAL A 72 0.93 -17.25 -8.64
C VAL A 72 0.90 -18.27 -9.79
N LYS A 73 0.08 -19.33 -9.68
CA LYS A 73 -0.14 -20.30 -10.77
C LYS A 73 -0.82 -19.69 -12.00
N GLY A 74 -1.83 -18.85 -11.79
CA GLY A 74 -2.57 -18.18 -12.87
C GLY A 74 -1.75 -17.20 -13.70
N PHE A 75 -0.63 -16.70 -13.16
CA PHE A 75 0.35 -15.87 -13.88
C PHE A 75 1.25 -16.72 -14.79
N HIS A 76 1.73 -17.86 -14.30
CA HIS A 76 2.59 -18.77 -15.06
C HIS A 76 1.86 -19.47 -16.20
N ASN A 77 0.61 -19.89 -15.97
CA ASN A 77 -0.19 -20.58 -17.00
C ASN A 77 -0.58 -19.65 -18.17
N ARG A 78 -0.56 -18.32 -17.97
CA ARG A 78 -0.85 -17.32 -19.01
C ARG A 78 0.35 -17.03 -19.92
N LYS A 79 1.57 -17.41 -19.49
CA LYS A 79 2.82 -17.14 -20.22
C LYS A 79 3.36 -18.33 -21.02
N ARG A 80 2.80 -19.53 -20.86
CA ARG A 80 3.17 -20.69 -21.69
C ARG A 80 2.14 -20.89 -22.81
N PRO A 81 2.50 -20.72 -24.09
CA PRO A 81 1.66 -21.19 -25.18
C PRO A 81 1.49 -22.70 -25.07
N ALA A 82 0.29 -23.18 -25.40
CA ALA A 82 -0.17 -24.55 -25.24
C ALA A 82 0.50 -25.54 -26.21
N SER A 83 1.82 -25.70 -26.16
CA SER A 83 2.52 -26.78 -26.84
C SER A 83 3.51 -27.47 -25.93
N SER A 84 3.38 -28.80 -25.87
CA SER A 84 4.25 -29.80 -25.25
C SER A 84 4.39 -29.73 -23.72
N SER A 85 3.67 -30.63 -23.03
CA SER A 85 4.33 -31.66 -22.21
C SER A 85 3.29 -32.64 -21.64
N MET A 86 3.03 -33.74 -22.34
CA MET A 86 2.64 -34.99 -21.69
C MET A 86 3.90 -35.58 -21.06
N THR A 87 4.21 -35.22 -19.82
CA THR A 87 5.11 -36.00 -18.97
C THR A 87 4.61 -35.94 -17.53
N THR A 88 4.18 -37.11 -17.06
CA THR A 88 4.26 -37.63 -15.69
C THR A 88 4.04 -36.65 -14.51
N PRO A 89 3.06 -36.90 -13.62
CA PRO A 89 2.88 -36.11 -12.40
C PRO A 89 3.98 -36.47 -11.39
N SER A 90 5.11 -35.77 -11.44
CA SER A 90 6.18 -35.93 -10.45
C SER A 90 5.85 -35.13 -9.19
N SER A 91 6.10 -35.75 -8.05
CA SER A 91 5.89 -35.32 -6.66
C SER A 91 6.72 -34.09 -6.22
N SER A 92 7.13 -33.20 -7.13
CA SER A 92 7.92 -31.98 -6.86
C SER A 92 7.06 -30.71 -6.77
N SER A 93 5.75 -30.82 -6.91
CA SER A 93 4.89 -29.66 -7.16
C SER A 93 4.60 -28.78 -5.95
N THR A 94 4.95 -29.14 -4.71
CA THR A 94 4.63 -28.31 -3.52
C THR A 94 5.78 -27.38 -3.14
N ALA A 95 7.02 -27.86 -3.23
CA ALA A 95 8.22 -27.07 -2.93
C ALA A 95 8.37 -25.90 -3.91
N ASP A 96 8.17 -26.16 -5.21
CA ASP A 96 8.21 -25.13 -6.27
C ASP A 96 7.14 -24.03 -6.07
N LEU A 97 5.98 -24.39 -5.50
CA LEU A 97 4.89 -23.44 -5.25
C LEU A 97 5.17 -22.52 -4.06
N VAL A 98 5.80 -23.07 -3.02
CA VAL A 98 6.22 -22.28 -1.85
C VAL A 98 7.28 -21.27 -2.30
N ASP A 99 8.22 -21.67 -3.15
CA ASP A 99 9.29 -20.79 -3.63
C ASP A 99 8.76 -19.66 -4.52
N GLU A 100 7.83 -19.96 -5.44
CA GLU A 100 7.21 -18.93 -6.28
C GLU A 100 6.34 -17.95 -5.47
N THR A 101 5.67 -18.43 -4.42
CA THR A 101 4.92 -17.56 -3.49
C THR A 101 5.87 -16.66 -2.70
N LYS A 102 7.00 -17.20 -2.23
CA LYS A 102 8.04 -16.45 -1.52
C LYS A 102 8.67 -15.38 -2.42
N LYS A 103 8.99 -15.72 -3.67
CA LYS A 103 9.53 -14.80 -4.66
C LYS A 103 8.57 -13.65 -4.99
N ALA A 104 7.28 -13.94 -5.15
CA ALA A 104 6.26 -12.92 -5.37
C ALA A 104 6.13 -11.97 -4.16
N ARG A 105 6.17 -12.52 -2.95
CA ARG A 105 6.20 -11.75 -1.69
C ARG A 105 7.45 -10.85 -1.61
N GLU A 106 8.64 -11.39 -1.88
CA GLU A 106 9.89 -10.61 -1.89
C GLU A 106 9.86 -9.48 -2.93
N TYR A 107 9.32 -9.76 -4.12
CA TYR A 107 9.15 -8.75 -5.17
C TYR A 107 8.23 -7.61 -4.73
N ALA A 108 7.10 -7.92 -4.08
CA ALA A 108 6.22 -6.91 -3.49
C ALA A 108 6.95 -6.06 -2.43
N GLY A 109 7.78 -6.69 -1.60
CA GLY A 109 8.59 -6.03 -0.56
C GLY A 109 9.52 -4.93 -1.06
N GLN A 110 9.91 -4.95 -2.34
CA GLN A 110 10.74 -3.90 -2.93
C GLN A 110 10.00 -2.56 -3.09
N TYR A 111 8.68 -2.60 -3.29
CA TYR A 111 7.88 -1.40 -3.63
C TYR A 111 7.02 -0.89 -2.49
N VAL A 112 6.66 -1.78 -1.58
CA VAL A 112 5.81 -1.49 -0.42
C VAL A 112 6.34 -0.39 0.52
N PRO A 113 7.66 -0.22 0.77
CA PRO A 113 8.16 0.88 1.58
C PRO A 113 7.72 2.26 1.06
N ALA A 114 7.67 2.43 -0.27
CA ALA A 114 7.19 3.67 -0.87
C ALA A 114 5.70 3.93 -0.63
N LEU A 115 4.91 2.88 -0.37
CA LEU A 115 3.49 3.00 -0.01
C LEU A 115 3.33 3.46 1.45
N ILE A 116 4.11 2.88 2.36
CA ILE A 116 4.15 3.31 3.77
C ILE A 116 4.61 4.76 3.90
N ALA A 117 5.67 5.12 3.16
CA ALA A 117 6.14 6.51 3.10
C ALA A 117 5.04 7.45 2.59
N SER A 118 4.33 7.07 1.52
CA SER A 118 3.21 7.85 0.99
C SER A 118 2.08 8.02 2.01
N PHE A 119 1.77 7.01 2.82
CA PHE A 119 0.82 7.14 3.94
C PHE A 119 1.27 8.20 4.96
N CYS A 120 2.55 8.18 5.33
CA CYS A 120 3.10 9.16 6.26
C CYS A 120 3.03 10.58 5.69
N THR A 121 3.40 10.75 4.42
CA THR A 121 3.30 12.03 3.71
C THR A 121 1.85 12.52 3.61
N CYS A 122 0.89 11.64 3.26
CA CYS A 122 -0.52 12.01 3.15
C CYS A 122 -1.14 12.34 4.52
N THR A 123 -0.74 11.64 5.58
CA THR A 123 -1.19 11.94 6.94
C THR A 123 -0.67 13.29 7.45
N LEU A 124 0.51 13.72 6.98
CA LEU A 124 1.10 14.99 7.36
C LEU A 124 0.61 16.17 6.50
N HIS A 125 0.50 15.97 5.18
CA HIS A 125 0.27 17.05 4.21
C HIS A 125 -1.03 16.90 3.40
N GLY A 126 -1.55 15.67 3.28
CA GLY A 126 -2.64 15.31 2.36
C GLY A 126 -4.05 15.53 2.92
N GLY A 127 -4.16 16.13 4.10
CA GLY A 127 -5.44 16.49 4.73
C GLY A 127 -5.92 15.48 5.77
N ARG A 128 -7.24 15.48 6.04
CA ARG A 128 -7.83 14.70 7.14
C ARG A 128 -8.26 13.33 6.66
N ILE A 129 -7.91 12.30 7.43
CA ILE A 129 -8.47 10.95 7.29
C ILE A 129 -9.41 10.70 8.48
N ALA A 130 -10.61 10.19 8.22
CA ALA A 130 -11.53 9.82 9.29
C ALA A 130 -10.91 8.71 10.16
N PRO A 131 -11.08 8.73 11.49
CA PRO A 131 -10.48 7.74 12.39
C PRO A 131 -10.83 6.30 12.02
N GLU A 132 -12.08 6.04 11.63
CA GLU A 132 -12.57 4.72 11.20
C GLU A 132 -11.93 4.26 9.89
N THR A 133 -11.83 5.16 8.90
CA THR A 133 -11.14 4.90 7.63
C THR A 133 -9.66 4.59 7.85
N ARG A 134 -9.00 5.34 8.76
CA ARG A 134 -7.62 5.07 9.15
C ARG A 134 -7.49 3.71 9.82
N ALA A 135 -8.38 3.37 10.75
CA ALA A 135 -8.36 2.08 11.44
C ALA A 135 -8.53 0.91 10.46
N ALA A 136 -9.46 1.02 9.51
CA ALA A 136 -9.70 0.03 8.46
C ALA A 136 -8.49 -0.17 7.52
N LEU A 137 -7.65 0.86 7.36
CA LEU A 137 -6.43 0.81 6.55
C LEU A 137 -5.26 0.09 7.26
N MET A 138 -5.22 0.10 8.60
CA MET A 138 -4.06 -0.38 9.37
C MET A 138 -3.62 -1.81 9.08
N PRO A 139 -4.53 -2.80 8.95
CA PRO A 139 -4.12 -4.17 8.61
C PRO A 139 -3.31 -4.27 7.31
N GLY A 140 -3.61 -3.41 6.32
CA GLY A 140 -2.85 -3.35 5.08
C GLY A 140 -1.43 -2.82 5.28
N LEU A 141 -1.26 -1.77 6.08
CA LEU A 141 0.08 -1.22 6.40
C LEU A 141 0.91 -2.17 7.28
N TYR A 142 0.27 -2.97 8.13
CA TYR A 142 0.96 -4.01 8.90
C TYR A 142 1.44 -5.14 8.01
N ALA A 143 0.59 -5.63 7.10
CA ALA A 143 1.00 -6.62 6.10
C ALA A 143 2.16 -6.12 5.23
N CYS A 144 2.17 -4.82 4.90
CA CYS A 144 3.30 -4.19 4.25
C CYS A 144 4.59 -4.28 5.07
N ALA A 145 4.53 -3.95 6.36
CA ALA A 145 5.68 -4.02 7.26
C ALA A 145 6.18 -5.46 7.48
N ASP A 146 5.31 -6.48 7.41
CA ASP A 146 5.70 -7.89 7.55
C ASP A 146 6.47 -8.46 6.35
N VAL A 147 6.28 -7.87 5.17
CA VAL A 147 7.00 -8.27 3.96
C VAL A 147 8.34 -7.54 3.84
N VAL A 148 8.40 -6.32 4.35
CA VAL A 148 9.60 -5.49 4.29
C VAL A 148 10.54 -5.89 5.44
N GLY A 149 11.77 -6.29 5.11
CA GLY A 149 12.79 -6.54 6.13
C GLY A 149 13.08 -5.29 6.99
N ILE A 150 13.50 -5.50 8.24
CA ILE A 150 13.77 -4.41 9.21
C ILE A 150 14.73 -3.37 8.65
N GLU A 151 15.74 -3.80 7.88
CA GLU A 151 16.71 -2.89 7.27
C GLU A 151 16.09 -1.97 6.21
N ALA A 152 15.17 -2.48 5.39
CA ALA A 152 14.45 -1.67 4.42
C ALA A 152 13.47 -0.69 5.10
N LEU A 153 12.85 -1.08 6.22
CA LEU A 153 12.06 -0.16 7.05
C LEU A 153 12.93 0.93 7.70
N ARG A 154 14.16 0.60 8.12
CA ARG A 154 15.14 1.57 8.62
C ARG A 154 15.57 2.55 7.55
N ALA A 155 15.91 2.05 6.36
CA ALA A 155 16.28 2.87 5.21
C ALA A 155 15.15 3.82 4.81
N MET A 156 13.91 3.30 4.75
CA MET A 156 12.72 4.12 4.52
C MET A 156 12.57 5.20 5.59
N ASN A 157 12.66 4.85 6.88
CA ASN A 157 12.56 5.82 7.97
C ASN A 157 13.65 6.91 7.91
N ALA A 158 14.86 6.59 7.43
CA ALA A 158 15.93 7.56 7.23
C ALA A 158 15.60 8.57 6.10
N GLY A 159 14.83 8.15 5.09
CA GLY A 159 14.36 9.02 4.00
C GLY A 159 13.17 9.92 4.36
N LEU A 160 12.53 9.71 5.52
CA LEU A 160 11.36 10.48 5.95
C LEU A 160 11.73 11.79 6.68
N GLY A 161 10.91 12.82 6.46
CA GLY A 161 10.97 14.08 7.21
C GLY A 161 10.65 13.91 8.70
N ALA A 162 10.97 14.91 9.54
CA ALA A 162 10.77 14.82 10.98
C ALA A 162 9.30 14.55 11.40
N GLY A 163 8.34 15.20 10.73
CA GLY A 163 6.90 14.98 10.96
C GLY A 163 6.43 13.61 10.49
N GLU A 164 6.88 13.18 9.31
CA GLU A 164 6.54 11.86 8.76
C GLU A 164 7.08 10.73 9.64
N ARG A 165 8.29 10.90 10.18
CA ARG A 165 8.88 9.97 11.16
C ARG A 165 8.06 9.87 12.43
N ALA A 166 7.40 10.94 12.89
CA ALA A 166 6.53 10.88 14.05
C ALA A 166 5.30 9.98 13.80
N ILE A 167 4.70 10.11 12.62
CA ILE A 167 3.58 9.27 12.17
C ILE A 167 4.04 7.82 12.05
N TRP A 168 5.17 7.59 11.38
CA TRP A 168 5.72 6.24 11.20
C TRP A 168 6.04 5.56 12.53
N ARG A 169 6.58 6.27 13.52
CA ARG A 169 6.84 5.70 14.85
C ARG A 169 5.58 5.16 15.52
N GLY A 170 4.45 5.85 15.38
CA GLY A 170 3.16 5.38 15.87
C GLY A 170 2.75 4.07 15.18
N VAL A 171 2.72 4.09 13.84
CA VAL A 171 2.37 2.90 13.03
C VAL A 171 3.28 1.71 13.32
N TYR A 172 4.58 1.93 13.38
CA TYR A 172 5.58 0.90 13.66
C TYR A 172 5.47 0.35 15.08
N GLY A 173 5.16 1.22 16.06
CA GLY A 173 4.90 0.82 17.44
C GLY A 173 3.66 -0.07 17.54
N ASP A 174 2.58 0.29 16.86
CA ASP A 174 1.35 -0.51 16.84
C ASP A 174 1.55 -1.83 16.06
N TRP A 175 2.27 -1.80 14.94
CA TRP A 175 2.67 -3.01 14.22
C TRP A 175 3.48 -3.97 15.10
N LYS A 176 4.43 -3.46 15.89
CA LYS A 176 5.19 -4.30 16.84
C LYS A 176 4.31 -4.94 17.91
N LYS A 177 3.23 -4.28 18.33
CA LYS A 177 2.31 -4.77 19.35
C LYS A 177 1.26 -5.74 18.80
N PHE A 178 0.71 -5.43 17.63
CA PHE A 178 -0.49 -6.07 17.08
C PHE A 178 -0.28 -6.75 15.72
N GLY A 179 0.69 -6.30 14.94
CA GLY A 179 0.94 -6.78 13.58
C GLY A 179 1.65 -8.14 13.51
N ARG A 180 2.32 -8.55 14.58
CA ARG A 180 2.98 -9.86 14.69
C ARG A 180 2.01 -11.00 15.05
N TRP A 181 0.71 -10.83 14.81
CA TRP A 181 -0.29 -11.89 15.02
C TRP A 181 -0.21 -12.92 13.88
N GLU A 182 0.73 -13.85 13.99
CA GLU A 182 0.68 -15.13 13.28
C GLU A 182 -0.12 -16.10 14.17
N GLY A 183 -1.40 -16.33 13.84
CA GLY A 183 -2.26 -17.13 14.72
C GLY A 183 -3.71 -17.24 14.28
N ARG A 184 -3.98 -17.88 13.12
CA ARG A 184 -5.05 -18.88 12.96
C ARG A 184 -4.92 -19.62 11.64
#